data_AF-A0A2T2V171-F1
#
_entry.id   AF-A0A2T2V171-F1
#
_cell.length_a   1.000
_cell.length_b   1.000
_cell.length_c   1.000
_cell.angle_alpha   90.00
_cell.angle_beta   90.00
_cell.angle_gamma   90.00
#
_symmetry.space_group_name_H-M   'P 1'
#
loop_
_entity.id
_entity.type
_entity.pdbx_description
1 polymer ?
#
loop_
_entity_poly.entity_id
_entity_poly.type
_entity_poly.pdbx_seq_one_letter_code
_entity_poly.pdbx_strand_id
1 'polypeptide(L)' 'MRERLSEVCHDLNNSLAVISGNAQLLAELARAEDLGPAFTDPLDDVEAARADISDALDRLNRLRAQADQWEDHG' A
#
# COMPACT_ATOMS: atom_id res chain seq x y z
N MET A 1 -22.64 0.21 1.92
CA MET A 1 -21.47 1.12 1.90
C MET A 1 -20.23 0.47 2.52
N ARG A 2 -20.37 -0.31 3.60
CA ARG A 2 -19.26 -0.98 4.32
C ARG A 2 -18.51 -2.00 3.46
N GLU A 3 -19.23 -2.93 2.83
CA GLU A 3 -18.64 -3.94 1.93
C GLU A 3 -17.88 -3.28 0.78
N ARG A 4 -18.49 -2.29 0.12
CA ARG A 4 -17.84 -1.53 -0.96
C ARG A 4 -16.53 -0.87 -0.55
N LEU A 5 -16.44 -0.32 0.66
CA LEU A 5 -15.19 0.29 1.13
C LEU A 5 -14.13 -0.76 1.45
N SER A 6 -14.55 -1.88 2.05
CA SER A 6 -13.65 -3.01 2.33
C SER A 6 -13.12 -3.64 1.04
N GLU A 7 -13.97 -3.77 0.01
CA GLU A 7 -13.58 -4.19 -1.33
C GLU A 7 -12.56 -3.23 -1.94
N VAL A 8 -12.81 -1.92 -1.90
CA VAL A 8 -11.86 -0.92 -2.40
C VAL A 8 -10.52 -0.99 -1.68
N CYS A 9 -10.50 -1.12 -0.34
CA CYS A 9 -9.26 -1.25 0.41
C CYS A 9 -8.51 -2.54 0.07
N HIS A 10 -9.23 -3.65 -0.10
CA HIS A 10 -8.66 -4.93 -0.51
C HIS A 10 -8.05 -4.84 -1.92
N ASP A 11 -8.77 -4.28 -2.88
CA ASP A 11 -8.32 -4.15 -4.27
C ASP A 11 -7.09 -3.23 -4.39
N LEU A 12 -7.05 -2.16 -3.59
CA LEU A 12 -5.88 -1.30 -3.47
C LEU A 12 -4.70 -2.04 -2.87
N ASN A 13 -4.88 -2.78 -1.76
CA ASN A 13 -3.81 -3.57 -1.16
C ASN A 13 -3.25 -4.60 -2.14
N ASN A 14 -4.11 -5.24 -2.95
CA ASN A 14 -3.67 -6.17 -3.98
C ASN A 14 -2.83 -5.47 -5.07
N SER A 15 -3.28 -4.30 -5.54
CA SER A 15 -2.53 -3.49 -6.50
C SER A 15 -1.17 -3.04 -5.96
N LEU A 16 -1.13 -2.62 -4.70
CA LEU A 16 0.10 -2.23 -4.00
C LEU A 16 1.07 -3.41 -3.83
N ALA A 17 0.57 -4.61 -3.57
CA ALA A 17 1.41 -5.81 -3.49
C ALA A 17 2.09 -6.14 -4.83
N VAL A 18 1.36 -6.00 -5.95
CA VAL A 18 1.94 -6.18 -7.30
C VAL A 18 3.01 -5.13 -7.58
N ILE A 19 2.75 -3.86 -7.25
CA ILE A 19 3.72 -2.77 -7.44
C ILE A 19 4.99 -3.03 -6.62
N SER A 20 4.84 -3.43 -5.35
CA SER A 20 5.94 -3.79 -4.45
C SER A 20 6.79 -4.93 -5.01
N GLY A 21 6.14 -6.02 -5.45
CA GLY A 21 6.84 -7.17 -6.02
C GLY A 21 7.64 -6.79 -7.28
N ASN A 22 7.07 -5.95 -8.14
CA ASN A 22 7.76 -5.44 -9.31
C ASN A 22 8.94 -4.54 -8.94
N ALA A 23 8.77 -3.64 -7.95
CA ALA A 23 9.85 -2.77 -7.48
C ALA A 23 11.00 -3.58 -6.88
N GLN A 24 10.67 -4.61 -6.08
CA GLN A 24 11.66 -5.51 -5.50
C GLN A 24 12.42 -6.30 -6.57
N LEU A 25 11.72 -6.86 -7.57
CA LEU A 25 12.37 -7.54 -8.70
C LEU A 25 13.30 -6.59 -9.48
N LEU A 26 12.86 -5.36 -9.74
CA LEU A 26 13.70 -4.36 -10.41
C LEU A 26 14.92 -3.99 -9.58
N ALA A 27 14.82 -3.95 -8.25
CA ALA A 27 15.95 -3.65 -7.37
C ALA A 27 16.96 -4.80 -7.38
N GLU A 28 16.49 -6.05 -7.41
CA GLU A 28 17.35 -7.23 -7.57
C GLU A 28 18.09 -7.22 -8.92
N LEU A 29 17.40 -6.91 -10.01
CA LEU A 29 18.01 -6.78 -11.34
C LEU A 29 19.02 -5.63 -11.39
N ALA A 30 18.69 -4.48 -10.81
CA ALA A 30 19.58 -3.32 -10.76
C ALA A 30 20.87 -3.61 -9.99
N ARG A 31 20.78 -4.39 -8.91
CA ARG A 31 21.95 -4.88 -8.16
C ARG A 31 22.75 -5.89 -8.96
N ALA A 32 22.09 -6.80 -9.67
CA ALA A 32 22.77 -7.81 -10.49
C ALA A 32 23.55 -7.20 -11.66
N GLU A 33 23.03 -6.12 -12.24
CA GLU A 33 23.63 -5.40 -13.38
C GLU A 33 24.47 -4.17 -12.97
N ASP A 34 24.66 -3.94 -11.67
CA ASP A 34 25.40 -2.79 -11.10
C ASP A 34 24.96 -1.42 -11.66
N LEU A 35 23.64 -1.22 -11.80
CA LEU A 35 23.05 0.01 -12.37
C LEU A 35 23.20 1.25 -11.46
N GLY A 36 23.60 1.03 -10.21
CA GLY A 36 23.89 2.07 -9.25
C GLY A 36 22.66 2.76 -8.62
N PRO A 37 22.90 3.76 -7.75
CA PRO A 37 21.88 4.37 -6.89
C PRO A 37 20.73 5.04 -7.65
N ALA A 38 21.03 5.62 -8.82
CA ALA A 38 20.02 6.30 -9.64
C ALA A 38 18.86 5.38 -10.07
N PHE A 39 19.08 4.06 -10.06
CA PHE A 39 18.04 3.08 -10.35
C PHE A 39 17.42 2.48 -9.09
N THR A 40 18.17 2.37 -7.98
CA THR A 40 17.63 1.81 -6.72
C THR A 40 16.84 2.82 -5.91
N ASP A 41 17.25 4.09 -5.87
CA ASP A 41 16.61 5.12 -5.05
C ASP A 41 15.12 5.32 -5.42
N PRO A 42 14.73 5.37 -6.72
CA PRO A 42 13.32 5.44 -7.08
C PRO A 42 12.50 4.21 -6.67
N LEU A 43 13.13 3.05 -6.54
CA LEU A 43 12.45 1.81 -6.11
C LEU A 43 12.20 1.83 -4.60
N ASP A 44 13.14 2.39 -3.83
CA ASP A 44 12.96 2.64 -2.40
C ASP A 44 11.84 3.67 -2.15
N ASP A 45 11.77 4.73 -2.98
CA ASP A 45 10.66 5.70 -2.93
C ASP A 45 9.29 5.05 -3.23
N VAL A 46 9.23 4.10 -4.17
CA VAL A 46 8.01 3.34 -4.47
C VAL A 46 7.57 2.49 -3.27
N GLU A 47 8.51 1.83 -2.60
CA GLU A 47 8.20 1.01 -1.43
C GLU A 47 7.77 1.86 -0.23
N ALA A 48 8.39 3.03 -0.03
CA ALA A 48 7.96 4.00 0.98
C ALA A 48 6.52 4.50 0.71
N ALA A 49 6.23 4.90 -0.53
CA ALA A 49 4.89 5.33 -0.92
C ALA A 49 3.85 4.22 -0.73
N ARG A 50 4.20 2.97 -1.03
CA ARG A 50 3.34 1.81 -0.79
C ARG A 50 3.01 1.65 0.69
N ALA A 51 4.00 1.77 1.57
CA ALA A 51 3.81 1.67 3.01
C ALA A 51 2.87 2.77 3.51
N ASP A 52 3.10 4.02 3.11
CA ASP A 52 2.26 5.17 3.48
C ASP A 52 0.79 4.98 3.07
N ILE A 53 0.54 4.47 1.85
CA ILE A 53 -0.82 4.22 1.37
C ILE A 53 -1.47 3.08 2.16
N SER A 54 -0.72 2.01 2.45
CA SER A 54 -1.23 0.87 3.23
C SER A 54 -1.65 1.32 4.64
N ASP A 55 -0.83 2.14 5.31
CA ASP A 55 -1.14 2.70 6.61
C ASP A 55 -2.37 3.63 6.58
N ALA A 56 -2.51 4.42 5.52
CA ALA A 56 -3.68 5.28 5.32
C ALA A 56 -4.98 4.47 5.15
N LEU A 57 -4.94 3.37 4.39
CA LEU A 57 -6.09 2.47 4.21
C LEU A 57 -6.47 1.78 5.52
N ASP A 58 -5.48 1.33 6.29
CA ASP A 58 -5.70 0.74 7.60
C ASP A 58 -6.31 1.75 8.59
N ARG A 59 -5.84 2.99 8.55
CA ARG A 59 -6.42 4.09 9.35
C ARG A 59 -7.87 4.37 8.94
N LEU A 60 -8.17 4.35 7.65
CA LEU A 60 -9.53 4.52 7.13
C LEU A 60 -10.45 3.41 7.62
N ASN A 61 -10.01 2.16 7.57
CA ASN A 61 -10.76 1.01 8.10
C ASN A 61 -11.04 1.15 9.60
N ARG A 62 -10.06 1.60 10.40
CA ARG A 62 -10.24 1.85 11.84
C ARG A 62 -11.24 2.98 12.13
N LEU A 63 -11.13 4.11 11.44
CA LEU A 63 -12.05 5.25 11.60
C LEU A 63 -13.47 4.85 11.23
N ARG A 64 -13.64 4.03 10.19
CA ARG A 64 -14.94 3.49 9.79
C ARG A 64 -15.54 2.59 10.86
N ALA A 65 -14.77 1.65 11.40
CA ALA A 65 -15.24 0.77 12.47
C ALA A 65 -15.68 1.55 13.72
N GLN A 66 -15.00 2.66 14.04
CA GLN A 66 -15.38 3.54 15.14
C GLN A 66 -16.68 4.30 14.87
N ALA A 67 -16.84 4.87 13.67
CA ALA A 67 -18.05 5.58 13.29
C ALA A 67 -19.29 4.67 13.36
N ASP A 68 -19.16 3.43 12.89
CA ASP A 68 -20.26 2.45 12.91
C ASP A 68 -20.65 2.08 14.36
N GLN A 69 -19.71 2.01 15.31
CA GLN A 69 -20.01 1.77 16.73
C GLN A 69 -20.79 2.92 17.37
N TRP A 70 -20.58 4.16 16.90
CA TRP A 70 -21.25 5.34 17.43
C TRP A 70 -22.68 5.45 16.91
N GLU A 71 -22.94 5.03 15.67
CA GLU A 71 -24.30 5.00 15.09
C GLU A 71 -25.18 3.91 15.73
N ASP A 72 -24.61 2.81 16.22
CA ASP A 72 -25.37 1.70 16.81
C ASP A 72 -25.79 1.96 18.29
N HIS A 73 -25.27 3.04 18.91
CA HIS A 73 -25.50 3.40 20.32
C HIS A 73 -26.17 4.77 20.51
N GLY A 74 -26.61 5.43 19.43
CA GLY A 74 -27.31 6.72 19.44
C GLY A 74 -28.74 6.62 18.91
#